data_AF-A0A497TY60-F1
#
_entry.id   AF-A0A497TY60-F1
#
_cell.length_a   1.000
_cell.length_b   1.000
_cell.length_c   1.000
_cell.angle_alpha   90.00
_cell.angle_beta   90.00
_cell.angle_gamma   90.00
#
_symmetry.space_group_name_H-M   'P 1'
#
loop_
_entity.id
_entity.type
_entity.pdbx_description
1 polymer ?
#
loop_
_entity_poly.entity_id
_entity_poly.type
_entity_poly.pdbx_seq_one_letter_code
_entity_poly.pdbx_strand_id
1 'polypeptide(L)'
;MHIFAYGSLINLDSASKAVGYSVNKSDVISAKLTGFKRTWDLVDTVYSNSLCKNVNAVFLNLTASTGMFVNGILISIKEKELSSIAKREKNYDIVDVSSKVYFSECGCKQQYPHKNIYTAIAKEQFKIANENNTFFLDEYEKLVMKGVVSFGKQFLEEYLNTTETSNLKKLNGHYEFVNPLQNSLA
;
A
#
# COMPACT_ATOMS: atom_id res chain seq x y z
N MET A 1 0.02 -16.75 -7.76
CA MET A 1 0.04 -16.22 -6.37
C MET A 1 -0.65 -14.88 -6.38
N HIS A 2 -0.90 -14.26 -5.23
CA HIS A 2 -1.45 -12.91 -5.18
C HIS A 2 -0.65 -12.02 -4.25
N ILE A 3 -0.60 -10.72 -4.56
CA ILE A 3 -0.25 -9.68 -3.60
C ILE A 3 -1.54 -8.97 -3.18
N PHE A 4 -1.75 -8.81 -1.88
CA PHE A 4 -2.76 -7.95 -1.31
C PHE A 4 -2.21 -6.53 -1.25
N ALA A 5 -2.72 -5.65 -2.11
CA ALA A 5 -2.35 -4.25 -2.18
C ALA A 5 -3.32 -3.40 -1.36
N TYR A 6 -2.78 -2.62 -0.42
CA TYR A 6 -3.54 -1.74 0.48
C TYR A 6 -3.13 -0.27 0.41
N GLY A 7 -2.07 0.06 -0.36
CA GLY A 7 -1.52 1.41 -0.52
C GLY A 7 -1.49 1.85 -1.98
N SER A 8 -0.36 2.39 -2.46
CA SER A 8 -0.24 2.92 -3.83
C SER A 8 -0.53 1.89 -4.92
N LEU A 9 -0.29 0.60 -4.68
CA LEU A 9 -0.63 -0.48 -5.61
C LEU A 9 -2.14 -0.67 -5.82
N ILE A 10 -3.03 -0.03 -5.04
CA ILE A 10 -4.46 0.05 -5.38
C ILE A 10 -4.65 0.84 -6.67
N ASN A 11 -3.77 1.82 -6.95
CA ASN A 11 -3.74 2.52 -8.22
C ASN A 11 -3.17 1.60 -9.30
N LEU A 12 -4.00 1.27 -10.31
CA LEU A 12 -3.65 0.28 -11.33
C LEU A 12 -2.48 0.71 -12.23
N ASP A 13 -2.25 2.02 -12.43
CA ASP A 13 -1.09 2.50 -13.17
C ASP A 13 0.21 2.20 -12.38
N SER A 14 0.19 2.46 -11.07
CA SER A 14 1.31 2.15 -10.17
C SER A 14 1.52 0.64 -10.03
N ALA A 15 0.43 -0.13 -9.94
CA ALA A 15 0.50 -1.60 -9.97
C ALA A 15 1.14 -2.12 -11.25
N SER A 16 0.72 -1.60 -12.40
CA SER A 16 1.22 -2.02 -13.72
C SER A 16 2.73 -1.84 -13.85
N LYS A 17 3.26 -0.71 -13.35
CA LYS A 17 4.71 -0.47 -13.29
C LYS A 17 5.42 -1.49 -12.41
N ALA A 18 4.89 -1.76 -11.21
CA ALA A 18 5.50 -2.66 -10.26
C ALA A 18 5.56 -4.12 -10.78
N VAL A 19 4.52 -4.58 -11.48
CA VAL A 19 4.44 -5.95 -12.02
C VAL A 19 5.01 -6.10 -13.44
N GLY A 20 5.21 -4.98 -14.16
CA GLY A 20 5.78 -4.98 -15.51
C GLY A 20 4.81 -5.43 -16.62
N TYR A 21 3.51 -5.39 -16.38
CA TYR A 21 2.45 -5.59 -17.37
C TYR A 21 1.21 -4.76 -17.02
N SER A 22 0.31 -4.56 -17.98
CA SER A 22 -0.90 -3.76 -17.76
C SER A 22 -1.88 -4.51 -16.83
N VAL A 23 -2.17 -3.93 -15.66
CA VAL A 23 -3.18 -4.42 -14.72
C VAL A 23 -4.46 -3.62 -14.93
N ASN A 24 -5.56 -4.32 -15.22
CA ASN A 24 -6.88 -3.71 -15.40
C ASN A 24 -7.81 -4.10 -14.25
N LYS A 25 -8.97 -3.43 -14.18
CA LYS A 25 -9.98 -3.70 -13.15
C LYS A 25 -10.54 -5.14 -13.20
N SER A 26 -10.55 -5.77 -14.38
CA SER A 26 -10.92 -7.18 -14.56
C SER A 26 -9.90 -8.16 -13.99
N ASP A 27 -8.67 -7.71 -13.76
CA ASP A 27 -7.52 -8.56 -13.40
C ASP A 27 -7.28 -8.59 -11.88
N VAL A 28 -8.10 -7.86 -11.12
CA VAL A 28 -7.96 -7.67 -9.67
C VAL A 28 -9.26 -7.96 -8.96
N ILE A 29 -9.15 -8.35 -7.69
CA ILE A 29 -10.31 -8.68 -6.87
C ILE A 29 -10.26 -7.87 -5.58
N SER A 30 -11.33 -7.12 -5.28
CA SER A 30 -11.46 -6.44 -4.00
C SER A 30 -11.58 -7.46 -2.87
N ALA A 31 -10.75 -7.34 -1.85
CA ALA A 31 -10.71 -8.26 -0.72
C ALA A 31 -10.53 -7.51 0.60
N LYS A 32 -10.70 -8.23 1.71
CA LYS A 32 -10.46 -7.73 3.06
C LYS A 32 -9.40 -8.57 3.75
N LEU A 33 -8.59 -7.94 4.58
CA LEU A 33 -7.52 -8.56 5.35
C LEU A 33 -7.77 -8.30 6.85
N THR A 34 -7.99 -9.35 7.64
CA THR A 34 -8.27 -9.23 9.09
C THR A 34 -7.00 -9.11 9.93
N GLY A 35 -7.17 -8.55 11.13
CA GLY A 35 -6.12 -8.49 12.15
C GLY A 35 -5.15 -7.33 11.94
N PHE A 36 -5.51 -6.35 11.11
CA PHE A 36 -4.69 -5.19 10.81
C PHE A 36 -5.53 -3.91 10.76
N LYS A 37 -4.84 -2.78 10.95
CA LYS A 37 -5.28 -1.42 10.63
C LYS A 37 -4.28 -0.78 9.68
N ARG A 38 -4.71 0.18 8.85
CA ARG A 38 -3.83 0.88 7.90
C ARG A 38 -3.26 2.13 8.58
N THR A 39 -1.94 2.25 8.61
CA THR A 39 -1.20 3.30 9.36
C THR A 39 -0.29 4.11 8.44
N TRP A 40 0.10 5.30 8.88
CA TRP A 40 1.03 6.20 8.16
C TRP A 40 2.38 6.26 8.87
N ASP A 41 3.00 5.10 9.08
CA ASP A 41 4.19 4.99 9.92
C ASP A 41 5.41 4.38 9.23
N LEU A 42 5.35 3.97 7.95
CA LEU A 42 6.59 3.68 7.20
C LEU A 42 7.27 5.00 6.83
N VAL A 43 8.56 5.13 7.09
CA VAL A 43 9.43 6.20 6.62
C VAL A 43 10.31 5.74 5.46
N ASP A 44 10.42 6.58 4.44
CA ASP A 44 11.52 6.53 3.47
C ASP A 44 12.06 7.94 3.21
N THR A 45 13.32 8.01 2.76
CA THR A 45 13.91 9.28 2.33
C THR A 45 13.60 9.53 0.87
N VAL A 46 13.07 10.73 0.59
CA VAL A 46 12.72 11.18 -0.75
C VAL A 46 13.36 12.53 -1.04
N TYR A 47 13.63 12.82 -2.31
CA TYR A 47 13.95 14.16 -2.74
C TYR A 47 12.66 14.96 -2.93
N SER A 48 12.53 16.10 -2.27
CA SER A 48 11.40 17.01 -2.45
C SER A 48 11.76 18.11 -3.44
N ASN A 49 11.03 18.21 -4.55
CA ASN A 49 11.24 19.27 -5.53
C ASN A 49 10.87 20.65 -4.97
N SER A 50 9.85 20.71 -4.11
CA SER A 50 9.41 21.97 -3.48
C SER A 50 10.42 22.54 -2.47
N LEU A 51 11.17 21.68 -1.79
CA LEU A 51 12.17 22.09 -0.79
C LEU A 51 13.61 21.99 -1.31
N CYS A 52 13.80 21.48 -2.53
CA CYS A 52 15.09 21.22 -3.17
C CYS A 52 16.08 20.46 -2.26
N LYS A 53 15.59 19.48 -1.48
CA LYS A 53 16.41 18.69 -0.55
C LYS A 53 15.78 17.34 -0.24
N ASN A 54 16.59 16.45 0.31
CA ASN A 54 16.12 15.20 0.88
C ASN A 54 15.33 15.45 2.18
N VAL A 55 14.18 14.79 2.29
CA VAL A 55 13.32 14.80 3.48
C VAL A 55 12.85 13.39 3.79
N ASN A 56 12.41 13.17 5.02
CA ASN A 56 11.72 11.94 5.36
C ASN A 56 10.25 12.09 5.00
N ALA A 57 9.69 11.07 4.34
CA ALA A 57 8.29 11.02 3.97
C ALA A 57 7.64 9.78 4.57
N VAL A 58 6.36 9.90 4.91
CA VAL A 58 5.57 8.78 5.41
C VAL A 58 4.75 8.11 4.34
N PHE A 59 4.66 6.79 4.42
CA PHE A 59 3.95 5.92 3.51
C PHE A 59 3.06 4.95 4.30
N LEU A 60 2.13 4.30 3.58
CA LEU A 60 1.13 3.43 4.18
C LEU A 60 1.71 2.09 4.63
N ASN A 61 1.34 1.67 5.83
CA ASN A 61 1.71 0.39 6.41
C ASN A 61 0.49 -0.34 6.96
N LEU A 62 0.67 -1.61 7.33
CA LEU A 62 -0.27 -2.39 8.12
C LEU A 62 0.30 -2.65 9.51
N THR A 63 -0.43 -2.23 10.53
CA THR A 63 -0.11 -2.53 11.93
C THR A 63 -1.10 -3.57 12.46
N ALA A 64 -0.62 -4.55 13.23
CA ALA A 64 -1.48 -5.55 13.85
C ALA A 64 -2.57 -4.89 14.71
N SER A 65 -3.82 -5.32 14.53
CA SER A 65 -4.96 -4.79 15.28
C SER A 65 -6.09 -5.82 15.35
N THR A 66 -6.34 -6.34 16.55
CA THR A 66 -7.33 -7.40 16.80
C THR A 66 -8.74 -6.90 16.51
N GLY A 67 -9.54 -7.71 15.80
CA GLY A 67 -10.93 -7.39 15.47
C GLY A 67 -11.12 -6.39 14.33
N MET A 68 -10.03 -5.79 13.83
CA MET A 68 -10.05 -4.88 12.69
C MET A 68 -9.81 -5.60 11.37
N PHE A 69 -10.17 -4.93 10.28
CA PHE A 69 -9.82 -5.33 8.93
C PHE A 69 -9.42 -4.11 8.12
N VAL A 70 -8.73 -4.34 7.02
CA VAL A 70 -8.48 -3.35 5.97
C VAL A 70 -8.99 -3.90 4.66
N ASN A 71 -9.55 -3.06 3.81
CA ASN A 71 -9.84 -3.41 2.42
C ASN A 71 -8.59 -3.26 1.54
N GLY A 72 -8.61 -3.89 0.37
CA GLY A 72 -7.51 -3.84 -0.57
C GLY A 72 -7.89 -4.58 -1.85
N ILE A 73 -6.92 -4.77 -2.72
CA ILE A 73 -7.10 -5.56 -3.93
C ILE A 73 -6.08 -6.69 -3.99
N LEU A 74 -6.50 -7.82 -4.54
CA LEU A 74 -5.62 -8.91 -4.90
C LEU A 74 -5.18 -8.73 -6.35
N ILE A 75 -3.86 -8.69 -6.57
CA ILE A 75 -3.26 -8.67 -7.89
C ILE A 75 -2.60 -10.02 -8.12
N SER A 76 -2.97 -10.72 -9.19
CA SER A 76 -2.37 -11.99 -9.57
C SER A 76 -0.92 -11.78 -9.98
N ILE A 77 0.01 -12.59 -9.46
CA ILE A 77 1.45 -12.47 -9.72
C ILE A 77 2.11 -13.84 -9.87
N LYS A 78 3.24 -13.88 -10.58
CA LYS A 78 4.20 -15.00 -10.60
C LYS A 78 5.45 -14.60 -9.82
N GLU A 79 6.39 -15.52 -9.69
CA GLU A 79 7.63 -15.33 -8.90
C GLU A 79 8.46 -14.14 -9.37
N LYS A 80 8.49 -13.90 -10.69
CA LYS A 80 9.23 -12.78 -11.27
C LYS A 80 8.64 -11.43 -10.84
N GLU A 81 7.31 -11.31 -10.80
CA GLU A 81 6.65 -10.08 -10.38
C GLU A 81 6.74 -9.91 -8.86
N LEU A 82 6.68 -10.99 -8.09
CA LEU A 82 6.94 -10.96 -6.65
C LEU A 82 8.33 -10.39 -6.35
N SER A 83 9.34 -10.81 -7.11
CA SER A 83 10.71 -10.29 -7.01
C SER A 83 10.81 -8.81 -7.37
N SER A 84 10.05 -8.35 -8.36
CA SER A 84 9.97 -6.93 -8.74
C SER A 84 9.31 -6.09 -7.64
N ILE A 85 8.19 -6.56 -7.09
CA ILE A 85 7.50 -5.93 -5.97
C ILE A 85 8.42 -5.87 -4.75
N ALA A 86 9.12 -6.95 -4.40
CA ALA A 86 10.03 -6.96 -3.25
C ALA A 86 11.16 -5.91 -3.38
N LYS A 87 11.63 -5.63 -4.61
CA LYS A 87 12.61 -4.55 -4.86
C LYS A 87 12.02 -3.16 -4.66
N ARG A 88 10.77 -2.95 -5.11
CA ARG A 88 10.02 -1.71 -4.90
C ARG A 88 9.71 -1.48 -3.41
N GLU A 89 9.31 -2.54 -2.72
CA GLU A 89 8.95 -2.55 -1.31
C GLU A 89 10.16 -2.80 -0.39
N LYS A 90 11.35 -2.27 -0.73
CA LYS A 90 12.63 -2.55 -0.03
C LYS A 90 12.59 -2.37 1.50
N ASN A 91 11.76 -1.45 1.99
CA ASN A 91 11.62 -1.13 3.41
C ASN A 91 10.51 -1.94 4.11
N TYR A 92 9.88 -2.88 3.40
CA TYR A 92 8.86 -3.80 3.90
C TYR A 92 9.37 -5.25 3.87
N ASP A 93 8.79 -6.07 4.74
CA ASP A 93 8.81 -7.53 4.63
C ASP A 93 7.59 -8.00 3.84
N ILE A 94 7.81 -8.97 2.96
CA ILE A 94 6.74 -9.66 2.24
C ILE A 94 6.29 -10.84 3.09
N VAL A 95 5.06 -10.79 3.59
CA VAL A 95 4.52 -11.77 4.54
C VAL A 95 3.34 -12.52 3.95
N ASP A 96 3.21 -13.81 4.27
CA ASP A 96 2.06 -14.63 3.91
C ASP A 96 0.85 -14.26 4.80
N VAL A 97 -0.26 -13.92 4.15
CA VAL A 97 -1.53 -13.55 4.77
C VAL A 97 -2.69 -14.40 4.26
N SER A 98 -2.42 -15.54 3.64
CA SER A 98 -3.44 -16.40 3.01
C SER A 98 -4.58 -16.79 3.97
N SER A 99 -4.29 -16.98 5.25
CA SER A 99 -5.28 -17.32 6.28
C SER A 99 -6.10 -16.14 6.79
N LYS A 100 -5.73 -14.90 6.43
CA LYS A 100 -6.33 -13.66 6.94
C LYS A 100 -7.17 -12.92 5.89
N VAL A 101 -7.15 -13.36 4.64
CA VAL A 101 -7.89 -12.74 3.54
C VAL A 101 -9.27 -13.37 3.36
N TYR A 102 -10.28 -12.53 3.22
CA TYR A 102 -11.66 -12.94 3.03
C TYR A 102 -12.42 -11.99 2.10
N PHE A 103 -13.55 -12.50 1.62
CA PHE A 103 -14.53 -11.79 0.79
C PHE A 103 -15.81 -11.61 1.58
N SER A 104 -16.53 -10.56 1.24
CA SER A 104 -17.87 -10.29 1.75
C SER A 104 -18.82 -10.27 0.56
N GLU A 105 -19.06 -11.44 -0.03
CA GLU A 105 -20.16 -11.62 -0.97
C GLU A 105 -21.41 -12.01 -0.17
N CYS A 106 -22.53 -11.32 -0.43
CA CYS A 106 -23.84 -11.62 0.18
C CYS A 106 -23.88 -11.62 1.72
N GLY A 107 -22.98 -10.89 2.38
CA GLY A 107 -22.94 -10.77 3.85
C GLY A 107 -22.30 -11.94 4.59
N CYS A 108 -21.84 -12.98 3.89
CA CYS A 108 -21.11 -14.10 4.47
C CYS A 108 -19.59 -13.87 4.32
N LYS A 109 -18.84 -14.03 5.42
CA LYS A 109 -17.37 -14.06 5.35
C LYS A 109 -16.94 -15.38 4.72
N GLN A 110 -16.39 -15.33 3.52
CA GLN A 110 -15.80 -16.50 2.87
C GLN A 110 -14.28 -16.32 2.78
N GLN A 111 -13.53 -17.31 3.24
CA GLN A 111 -12.09 -17.32 3.07
C GLN A 111 -11.74 -17.47 1.60
N TYR A 112 -10.70 -16.78 1.13
CA TYR A 112 -10.24 -16.96 -0.24
C TYR A 112 -9.73 -18.40 -0.45
N PRO A 113 -10.12 -19.10 -1.54
CA PRO A 113 -9.68 -20.46 -1.78
C PRO A 113 -8.19 -20.59 -2.14
N HIS A 114 -7.52 -19.49 -2.52
CA HIS A 114 -6.10 -19.53 -2.89
C HIS A 114 -5.18 -19.52 -1.68
N LYS A 115 -4.14 -20.37 -1.71
CA LYS A 115 -3.23 -20.63 -0.59
C LYS A 115 -1.95 -19.80 -0.53
N ASN A 116 -1.73 -18.87 -1.46
CA ASN A 116 -0.49 -18.07 -1.54
C ASN A 116 -0.83 -16.60 -1.81
N ILE A 117 -1.17 -15.87 -0.74
CA ILE A 117 -1.43 -14.44 -0.75
C ILE A 117 -0.43 -13.76 0.15
N TYR A 118 0.29 -12.80 -0.40
CA TYR A 118 1.30 -12.05 0.32
C TYR A 118 0.89 -10.58 0.48
N THR A 119 1.47 -9.88 1.44
CA THR A 119 1.38 -8.41 1.55
C THR A 119 2.71 -7.85 2.01
N ALA A 120 2.93 -6.55 1.79
CA ALA A 120 4.03 -5.81 2.38
C ALA A 120 3.67 -5.35 3.80
N ILE A 121 4.59 -5.47 4.78
CA ILE A 121 4.50 -4.88 6.12
C ILE A 121 5.82 -4.21 6.46
N ALA A 122 5.79 -2.98 6.98
CA ALA A 122 7.00 -2.20 7.23
C ALA A 122 7.96 -2.95 8.16
N LYS A 123 9.25 -2.95 7.83
CA LYS A 123 10.27 -3.45 8.75
C LYS A 123 10.41 -2.46 9.91
N GLU A 124 10.61 -2.97 11.12
CA GLU A 124 10.56 -2.15 12.34
C GLU A 124 11.52 -0.95 12.32
N GLN A 125 12.72 -1.12 11.76
CA GLN A 125 13.73 -0.07 11.65
C GLN A 125 13.37 1.08 10.69
N PHE A 126 12.36 0.90 9.83
CA PHE A 126 11.86 1.92 8.92
C PHE A 126 10.55 2.55 9.39
N LYS A 127 10.10 2.26 10.62
CA LYS A 127 8.94 2.93 11.19
C LYS A 127 9.33 4.27 11.82
N ILE A 128 8.40 5.23 11.83
CA ILE A 128 8.64 6.55 12.40
C ILE A 128 9.04 6.44 13.88
N ALA A 129 10.23 6.97 14.20
CA ALA A 129 10.68 7.22 15.57
C ALA A 129 10.88 8.71 15.89
N ASN A 130 10.93 9.59 14.87
CA ASN A 130 11.22 11.02 15.02
C ASN A 130 10.41 11.87 14.02
N GLU A 131 9.69 12.87 14.54
CA GLU A 131 8.78 13.73 13.78
C GLU A 131 9.49 14.89 13.07
N ASN A 132 10.70 15.26 13.52
CA ASN A 132 11.43 16.40 12.95
C ASN A 132 11.91 16.08 11.52
N ASN A 133 11.50 16.90 10.55
CA ASN A 133 11.77 16.75 9.11
C ASN A 133 11.07 15.54 8.43
N THR A 134 9.99 15.04 9.03
CA THR A 134 9.14 13.98 8.47
C THR A 134 7.83 14.57 7.96
N PHE A 135 7.44 14.24 6.72
CA PHE A 135 6.32 14.86 6.04
C PHE A 135 5.30 13.84 5.51
N PHE A 136 4.05 14.27 5.50
CA PHE A 136 2.98 13.59 4.77
C PHE A 136 2.90 14.15 3.35
N LEU A 137 3.12 13.32 2.33
CA LEU A 137 3.19 13.79 0.94
C LEU A 137 1.79 13.85 0.31
N ASP A 138 1.38 15.05 -0.12
CA ASP A 138 0.08 15.26 -0.78
C ASP A 138 -0.05 14.48 -2.10
N GLU A 139 1.03 14.42 -2.89
CA GLU A 139 1.04 13.68 -4.16
C GLU A 139 0.83 12.18 -3.95
N TYR A 140 1.48 11.60 -2.94
CA TYR A 140 1.31 10.17 -2.61
C TYR A 140 -0.12 9.88 -2.15
N GLU A 141 -0.70 10.71 -1.27
CA GLU A 141 -2.09 10.55 -0.85
C GLU A 141 -3.04 10.62 -2.06
N LYS A 142 -2.88 11.62 -2.94
CA LYS A 142 -3.69 11.75 -4.16
C LYS A 142 -3.59 10.52 -5.05
N LEU A 143 -2.39 9.96 -5.21
CA LEU A 143 -2.18 8.73 -5.99
C LEU A 143 -2.99 7.56 -5.43
N VAL A 144 -2.91 7.34 -4.11
CA VAL A 144 -3.64 6.27 -3.42
C VAL A 144 -5.14 6.51 -3.53
N MET A 145 -5.61 7.72 -3.23
CA MET A 145 -7.02 8.07 -3.26
C MET A 145 -7.62 7.95 -4.67
N LYS A 146 -6.88 8.30 -5.73
CA LYS A 146 -7.29 8.03 -7.12
C LYS A 146 -7.57 6.53 -7.34
N GLY A 147 -6.70 5.66 -6.82
CA GLY A 147 -6.89 4.21 -6.86
C GLY A 147 -8.14 3.78 -6.09
N VAL A 148 -8.24 4.17 -4.82
CA VAL A 148 -9.34 3.81 -3.92
C VAL A 148 -10.71 4.21 -4.50
N VAL A 149 -10.85 5.45 -4.98
CA VAL A 149 -12.11 5.97 -5.54
C VAL A 149 -12.56 5.16 -6.77
N SER A 150 -11.63 4.61 -7.55
CA SER A 150 -11.95 3.83 -8.75
C SER A 150 -12.68 2.50 -8.46
N PHE A 151 -12.65 2.02 -7.21
CA PHE A 151 -13.36 0.82 -6.75
C PHE A 151 -14.75 1.10 -6.18
N GLY A 152 -15.18 2.36 -6.14
CA GLY A 152 -16.53 2.77 -5.79
C GLY A 152 -16.70 3.18 -4.32
N LYS A 153 -17.90 3.69 -4.01
CA LYS A 153 -18.22 4.36 -2.74
C LYS A 153 -17.99 3.47 -1.52
N GLN A 154 -18.45 2.22 -1.53
CA GLN A 154 -18.27 1.31 -0.41
C GLN A 154 -16.79 1.04 -0.11
N PHE A 155 -15.98 0.83 -1.17
CA PHE A 155 -14.54 0.61 -1.00
C PHE A 155 -13.85 1.85 -0.41
N LEU A 156 -14.24 3.04 -0.85
CA LEU A 156 -13.75 4.30 -0.28
C LEU A 156 -14.13 4.45 1.20
N GLU A 157 -15.38 4.21 1.57
CA GLU A 157 -15.85 4.32 2.96
C GLU A 157 -15.11 3.33 3.88
N GLU A 158 -14.95 2.08 3.45
CA GLU A 158 -14.16 1.08 4.17
C GLU A 158 -12.69 1.50 4.28
N TYR A 159 -12.11 2.07 3.22
CA TYR A 159 -10.74 2.54 3.23
C TYR A 159 -10.54 3.65 4.27
N LEU A 160 -11.40 4.66 4.28
CA LEU A 160 -11.33 5.78 5.21
C LEU A 160 -11.53 5.33 6.66
N ASN A 161 -12.50 4.45 6.92
CA ASN A 161 -12.79 3.96 8.27
C ASN A 161 -11.70 3.05 8.85
N THR A 162 -10.80 2.54 8.02
CA THR A 162 -9.75 1.59 8.42
C THR A 162 -8.34 2.16 8.29
N THR A 163 -8.23 3.45 7.94
CA THR A 163 -6.95 4.17 7.83
C THR A 163 -6.85 5.21 8.93
N GLU A 164 -5.73 5.19 9.66
CA GLU A 164 -5.44 6.23 10.64
C GLU A 164 -5.25 7.60 9.99
N THR A 165 -5.63 8.66 10.68
CA THR A 165 -5.29 10.02 10.28
C THR A 165 -3.85 10.34 10.69
N SER A 166 -3.09 10.96 9.80
CA SER A 166 -1.75 11.47 10.14
C SER A 166 -1.86 12.92 10.62
N ASN A 167 -1.15 13.25 11.70
CA ASN A 167 -1.02 14.63 12.20
C ASN A 167 0.23 15.35 11.65
N LEU A 168 0.98 14.69 10.77
CA LEU A 168 2.22 15.24 10.22
C LEU A 168 1.95 16.41 9.29
N LYS A 169 2.95 17.29 9.18
CA LYS A 169 2.89 18.40 8.25
C LYS A 169 2.78 17.87 6.82
N LYS A 170 1.73 18.29 6.14
CA LYS A 170 1.51 17.99 4.73
C LYS A 170 2.50 18.79 3.86
N LEU A 171 3.16 18.11 2.93
CA LEU A 171 4.09 18.69 1.96
C LEU A 171 3.52 18.51 0.56
N ASN A 172 3.39 19.63 -0.15
CA ASN A 172 2.88 19.67 -1.52
C ASN A 172 4.02 19.64 -2.53
N GLY A 173 3.70 19.21 -3.75
CA GLY A 173 4.60 19.16 -4.90
C GLY A 173 5.22 17.79 -5.12
N HIS A 174 5.98 17.68 -6.21
CA HIS A 174 6.54 16.41 -6.66
C HIS A 174 7.64 15.90 -5.72
N TYR A 175 7.72 14.58 -5.59
CA TYR A 175 8.83 13.90 -4.91
C TYR A 175 9.38 12.76 -5.75
N GLU A 176 10.64 12.44 -5.50
CA GLU A 176 11.33 11.32 -6.13
C GLU A 176 11.91 10.41 -5.04
N PHE A 177 11.80 9.09 -5.22
CA PHE A 177 12.52 8.17 -4.35
C PHE A 177 14.02 8.31 -4.59
N VAL A 178 14.80 8.42 -3.51
CA VAL A 178 16.27 8.49 -3.60
C VAL A 178 16.85 7.22 -4.22
N ASN A 179 16.17 6.07 -4.05
CA ASN A 179 16.56 4.82 -4.70
C ASN A 179 16.05 4.78 -6.16
N PRO A 180 16.94 4.75 -7.18
CA PRO A 180 16.52 4.81 -8.58
C PRO A 180 15.68 3.61 -9.03
N LEU A 181 15.95 2.43 -8.47
CA LEU A 181 15.20 1.22 -8.80
C LEU A 181 13.77 1.31 -8.27
N GLN A 182 13.59 1.73 -7.02
CA GLN A 182 12.26 2.00 -6.46
C GLN A 182 11.53 3.06 -7.29
N ASN A 183 12.20 4.15 -7.66
CA ASN A 183 11.62 5.21 -8.48
C ASN A 183 11.12 4.70 -9.84
N SER A 184 11.88 3.81 -10.49
CA SER A 184 11.48 3.20 -11.78
C SER A 184 10.28 2.26 -11.68
N LEU A 185 9.99 1.73 -10.48
CA LEU A 185 8.93 0.77 -10.20
C LEU A 185 7.68 1.42 -9.54
N ALA A 186 7.74 2.71 -9.19
CA ALA A 186 6.72 3.42 -8.40
C ALA A 186 5.58 4.05 -9.22
#